data_AF-I4EIE6-F1
#
_entry.id   AF-I4EIE6-F1
#
_cell.length_a   1.000
_cell.length_b   1.000
_cell.length_c   1.000
_cell.angle_alpha   90.00
_cell.angle_beta   90.00
_cell.angle_gamma   90.00
#
_symmetry.space_group_name_H-M   'P 1'
#
loop_
_entity.id
_entity.type
_entity.pdbx_description
1 polymer ?
#
loop_
_entity_poly.entity_id
_entity_poly.type
_entity_poly.pdbx_seq_one_letter_code
_entity_poly.pdbx_strand_id
1 'polypeptide(L)'
;MGKGKSARNPRRSGTLFVLLLAVLPLTTGPALAVSQDETATYASIPTTYSVTFRVFAHREGLVGHTTANGHVIQENDHFVALPCSCALSSKDGHEFQVEIEYNGRTAVAPVWDVGPWNIDDNYWDLPEQRKWSGIPQGVPQAAAAFTNGYNDGLDGSGREVQSPAGIDIGDGTFYDLGMTASDWVNVTFLWTHQSIEQLPPLPAGYEDIPTSFFGQRPPLDRAAPKEGYTYFPETGHNVPGPILEYWYRLGWRNLGLPITEFFREVQSDGRIRFVQYFERSILQYVPPEDGGPAMYSDLVGYSAAAPPSARAPVGPFESSNDHWYFPQTQHSLNFGFKQEWINHGGLATFGYPITEEFSGVTADGRSYVAQVFERARFEWWPDKVGTSEEITHGLLVVELMRQAGWMK
;
A
#
# COMPACT_ATOMS: atom_id res chain seq x y z
N MET A 1 47.77 44.52 -21.97
CA MET A 1 48.97 45.20 -21.42
C MET A 1 48.49 46.20 -20.37
N GLY A 2 48.86 46.23 -19.10
CA GLY A 2 49.85 45.53 -18.29
C GLY A 2 50.28 46.48 -17.17
N LYS A 3 50.47 45.94 -15.96
CA LYS A 3 51.14 46.52 -14.76
C LYS A 3 50.29 47.52 -13.95
N GLY A 4 50.15 47.47 -12.62
CA GLY A 4 50.78 46.67 -11.57
C GLY A 4 51.48 47.55 -10.53
N LYS A 5 51.20 47.29 -9.22
CA LYS A 5 51.95 47.65 -7.99
C LYS A 5 51.82 49.11 -7.50
N SER A 6 51.95 49.46 -6.21
CA SER A 6 51.94 48.80 -4.89
C SER A 6 52.23 49.89 -3.82
N ALA A 7 51.72 49.67 -2.59
CA ALA A 7 52.27 50.08 -1.28
C ALA A 7 52.18 51.55 -0.81
N ARG A 8 51.63 51.75 0.40
CA ARG A 8 52.41 51.86 1.67
C ARG A 8 51.52 52.07 2.90
N ASN A 9 51.81 51.30 3.95
CA ASN A 9 51.43 51.51 5.35
C ASN A 9 52.64 52.16 6.08
N PRO A 10 52.47 52.88 7.21
CA PRO A 10 53.34 52.57 8.35
C PRO A 10 52.70 52.74 9.75
N ARG A 11 52.85 51.71 10.60
CA ARG A 11 53.67 51.62 11.86
C ARG A 11 53.14 52.43 13.06
N ARG A 12 52.99 51.82 14.25
CA ARG A 12 53.99 51.47 15.29
C ARG A 12 53.20 50.88 16.48
N SER A 13 53.66 50.13 17.48
CA SER A 13 54.91 49.54 18.02
C SER A 13 54.36 48.65 19.17
N GLY A 14 54.79 47.42 19.48
CA GLY A 14 56.12 46.86 19.53
C GLY A 14 56.45 46.55 21.00
N THR A 15 56.62 45.27 21.36
CA THR A 15 57.57 44.83 22.39
C THR A 15 58.07 43.44 22.01
N LEU A 16 59.39 43.31 22.08
CA LEU A 16 60.24 42.24 21.57
C LEU A 16 60.87 41.54 22.77
N PHE A 17 60.97 40.21 22.75
CA PHE A 17 62.10 39.51 23.37
C PHE A 17 62.45 38.26 22.56
N VAL A 18 63.76 38.08 22.37
CA VAL A 18 64.44 37.09 21.52
C VAL A 18 65.07 36.04 22.42
N LEU A 19 65.02 34.74 22.08
CA LEU A 19 66.23 33.90 22.00
C LEU A 19 65.99 32.53 21.34
N LEU A 20 67.11 31.97 20.88
CA LEU A 20 67.37 30.92 19.88
C LEU A 20 67.08 29.46 20.28
N LEU A 21 67.00 28.64 19.20
CA LEU A 21 67.54 27.28 19.01
C LEU A 21 66.84 26.09 19.71
N ALA A 22 66.24 25.21 18.91
CA ALA A 22 66.82 23.92 18.50
C ALA A 22 65.80 23.09 17.72
N VAL A 23 66.18 22.57 16.56
CA VAL A 23 65.40 21.58 15.81
C VAL A 23 65.74 20.20 16.39
N LEU A 24 64.72 19.50 16.89
CA LEU A 24 64.76 18.07 17.23
C LEU A 24 63.51 17.40 16.65
N PRO A 25 63.60 16.14 16.17
CA PRO A 25 62.48 15.46 15.54
C PRO A 25 61.50 15.01 16.62
N LEU A 26 60.23 15.41 16.51
CA LEU A 26 59.16 14.86 17.33
C LEU A 26 58.68 13.56 16.70
N THR A 27 59.04 12.48 17.38
CA THR A 27 58.48 11.15 17.25
C THR A 27 56.96 11.21 17.34
N THR A 28 56.30 10.46 16.46
CA THR A 28 54.86 10.19 16.49
C THR A 28 54.48 9.54 17.82
N GLY A 29 53.88 10.31 18.73
CA GLY A 29 53.13 9.77 19.87
C GLY A 29 51.80 9.17 19.37
N PRO A 30 51.27 8.14 20.06
CA PRO A 30 50.13 7.39 19.55
C PRO A 30 48.90 8.28 19.42
N ALA A 31 48.21 8.14 18.29
CA ALA A 31 46.87 8.66 18.09
C ALA A 31 46.00 8.22 19.27
N LEU A 32 45.32 9.17 19.91
CA LEU A 32 44.22 8.87 20.81
C LEU A 32 43.18 8.12 19.98
N ALA A 33 43.15 6.80 20.14
CA ALA A 33 42.11 5.95 19.62
C ALA A 33 40.79 6.44 20.22
N VAL A 34 39.93 6.97 19.36
CA VAL A 34 38.50 7.02 19.64
C VAL A 34 38.08 5.57 19.82
N SER A 35 37.66 5.19 21.04
CA SER A 35 37.03 3.90 21.25
C SER A 35 35.72 3.90 20.47
N GLN A 36 35.74 3.29 19.28
CA GLN A 36 34.56 2.71 18.68
C GLN A 36 34.14 1.55 19.58
N ASP A 37 33.35 1.83 20.60
CA ASP A 37 32.62 0.77 21.31
C ASP A 37 31.34 1.34 21.93
N GLU A 38 30.41 1.69 21.05
CA GLU A 38 28.99 1.56 21.32
C GLU A 38 28.40 0.77 20.16
N THR A 39 28.69 -0.53 20.15
CA THR A 39 27.79 -1.49 19.53
C THR A 39 26.51 -1.46 20.35
N ALA A 40 25.63 -0.51 20.05
CA ALA A 40 24.24 -0.59 20.43
C ALA A 40 23.75 -1.95 19.93
N THR A 41 23.67 -2.90 20.85
CA THR A 41 23.20 -4.25 20.59
C THR A 41 21.71 -4.10 20.36
N TYR A 42 21.34 -3.78 19.11
CA TYR A 42 19.97 -3.91 18.67
C TYR A 42 19.63 -5.38 18.87
N ALA A 43 18.83 -5.68 19.90
CA ALA A 43 18.33 -7.02 20.10
C ALA A 43 17.57 -7.40 18.81
N SER A 44 18.16 -8.29 18.02
CA SER A 44 17.52 -8.92 16.89
C SER A 44 16.45 -9.84 17.45
N ILE A 45 15.21 -9.35 17.46
CA ILE A 45 14.06 -10.24 17.51
C ILE A 45 13.73 -10.49 16.04
N PRO A 46 14.13 -11.63 15.44
CA PRO A 46 13.60 -12.01 14.14
C PRO A 46 12.08 -12.08 14.30
N THR A 47 11.40 -11.05 13.82
CA THR A 47 9.94 -11.05 13.80
C THR A 47 9.59 -11.77 12.51
N THR A 48 9.45 -13.08 12.61
CA THR A 48 8.80 -13.85 11.56
C THR A 48 7.31 -13.57 11.66
N TYR A 49 6.73 -12.97 10.63
CA TYR A 49 5.29 -12.75 10.55
C TYR A 49 4.71 -13.49 9.35
N SER A 50 3.44 -13.88 9.48
CA SER A 50 2.63 -14.41 8.40
C SER A 50 1.81 -13.30 7.75
N VAL A 51 1.56 -13.39 6.45
CA VAL A 51 0.71 -12.40 5.78
C VAL A 51 -0.75 -12.68 6.12
N THR A 52 -1.52 -11.62 6.31
CA THR A 52 -2.96 -11.68 6.61
C THR A 52 -3.74 -10.96 5.54
N PHE A 53 -4.80 -11.59 5.02
CA PHE A 53 -5.70 -10.99 4.04
C PHE A 53 -7.16 -11.10 4.47
N ARG A 54 -7.93 -10.06 4.16
CA ARG A 54 -9.38 -10.11 4.31
C ARG A 54 -9.99 -10.70 3.05
N VAL A 55 -10.65 -11.85 3.17
CA VAL A 55 -11.28 -12.56 2.06
C VAL A 55 -12.72 -12.95 2.40
N PHE A 56 -13.56 -13.04 1.38
CA PHE A 56 -14.92 -13.53 1.56
C PHE A 56 -14.89 -15.05 1.67
N ALA A 57 -15.54 -15.59 2.70
CA ALA A 57 -15.53 -17.02 3.00
C ALA A 57 -16.92 -17.63 2.80
N HIS A 58 -16.97 -18.76 2.09
CA HIS A 58 -18.14 -19.63 2.08
C HIS A 58 -17.99 -20.79 3.05
N ARG A 59 -19.13 -21.38 3.43
CA ARG A 59 -19.15 -22.70 4.06
C ARG A 59 -19.04 -23.73 2.93
N GLU A 60 -18.10 -24.66 3.05
CA GLU A 60 -17.91 -25.76 2.09
C GLU A 60 -19.19 -26.60 1.98
N GLY A 61 -19.69 -27.14 3.11
CA GLY A 61 -20.99 -27.82 3.17
C GLY A 61 -21.09 -29.11 2.34
N LEU A 62 -19.97 -29.72 1.95
CA LEU A 62 -19.91 -30.91 1.09
C LEU A 62 -19.71 -32.23 1.86
N VAL A 63 -20.34 -32.40 3.02
CA VAL A 63 -20.25 -33.65 3.82
C VAL A 63 -20.53 -34.89 2.94
N GLY A 64 -19.65 -35.88 3.02
CA GLY A 64 -19.70 -37.11 2.22
C GLY A 64 -18.96 -37.03 0.87
N HIS A 65 -18.56 -35.84 0.41
CA HIS A 65 -17.67 -35.70 -0.75
C HIS A 65 -16.21 -35.96 -0.35
N THR A 66 -15.35 -36.13 -1.37
CA THR A 66 -13.91 -36.32 -1.18
C THR A 66 -13.16 -35.03 -1.53
N THR A 67 -12.35 -34.54 -0.59
CA THR A 67 -11.47 -33.39 -0.80
C THR A 67 -10.35 -33.70 -1.79
N ALA A 68 -9.68 -32.68 -2.34
CA ALA A 68 -8.55 -32.85 -3.25
C ALA A 68 -7.38 -33.65 -2.67
N ASN A 69 -7.15 -33.64 -1.34
CA ASN A 69 -6.13 -34.47 -0.70
C ASN A 69 -6.57 -35.93 -0.45
N GLY A 70 -7.82 -36.29 -0.77
CA GLY A 70 -8.34 -37.66 -0.67
C GLY A 70 -9.01 -38.01 0.66
N HIS A 71 -9.35 -37.02 1.49
CA HIS A 71 -10.16 -37.18 2.69
C HIS A 71 -11.66 -37.19 2.36
N VAL A 72 -12.46 -37.98 3.06
CA VAL A 72 -13.93 -37.99 2.89
C VAL A 72 -14.53 -37.12 3.99
N ILE A 73 -15.18 -36.02 3.59
CA ILE A 73 -15.66 -34.98 4.51
C ILE A 73 -16.70 -35.55 5.48
N GLN A 74 -16.46 -35.33 6.77
CA GLN A 74 -17.36 -35.60 7.89
C GLN A 74 -17.99 -34.29 8.40
N GLU A 75 -19.11 -34.42 9.12
CA GLU A 75 -19.92 -33.28 9.58
C GLU A 75 -19.17 -32.30 10.51
N ASN A 76 -18.16 -32.77 11.24
CA ASN A 76 -17.36 -31.97 12.17
C ASN A 76 -15.89 -31.88 11.74
N ASP A 77 -15.62 -31.91 10.44
CA ASP A 77 -14.23 -31.73 9.96
C ASP A 77 -13.80 -30.26 10.04
N HIS A 78 -12.55 -30.07 10.46
CA HIS A 78 -11.92 -28.77 10.60
C HIS A 78 -10.85 -28.62 9.53
N PHE A 79 -11.20 -28.00 8.41
CA PHE A 79 -10.30 -27.76 7.28
C PHE A 79 -10.73 -26.52 6.50
N VAL A 80 -9.94 -26.14 5.50
CA VAL A 80 -10.29 -25.14 4.49
C VAL A 80 -9.96 -25.64 3.08
N ALA A 81 -10.60 -25.02 2.09
CA ALA A 81 -10.19 -25.06 0.70
C ALA A 81 -9.54 -23.74 0.31
N LEU A 82 -8.39 -23.80 -0.38
CA LEU A 82 -7.76 -22.63 -0.98
C LEU A 82 -7.59 -22.78 -2.48
N PRO A 83 -7.63 -21.68 -3.26
CA PRO A 83 -7.65 -21.73 -4.73
C PRO A 83 -6.25 -22.00 -5.34
N CYS A 84 -5.50 -22.93 -4.77
CA CYS A 84 -4.26 -23.43 -5.34
C CYS A 84 -3.90 -24.80 -4.78
N SER A 85 -3.63 -25.78 -5.65
CA SER A 85 -3.06 -27.06 -5.23
C SER A 85 -1.64 -26.93 -4.66
N CYS A 86 -0.97 -25.79 -4.88
CA CYS A 86 0.36 -25.50 -4.33
C CYS A 86 0.40 -25.37 -2.80
N ALA A 87 -0.75 -25.14 -2.16
CA ALA A 87 -0.90 -25.08 -0.70
C ALA A 87 -1.77 -26.23 -0.16
N LEU A 88 -1.86 -27.35 -0.89
CA LEU A 88 -2.63 -28.52 -0.47
C LEU A 88 -1.82 -29.38 0.51
N SER A 89 -2.36 -29.61 1.70
CA SER A 89 -1.75 -30.53 2.68
C SER A 89 -1.93 -31.98 2.24
N SER A 90 -1.07 -32.86 2.75
CA SER A 90 -1.27 -34.30 2.54
C SER A 90 -2.56 -34.78 3.19
N LYS A 91 -3.00 -36.01 2.88
CA LYS A 91 -4.19 -36.58 3.50
C LYS A 91 -4.02 -36.61 5.02
N ASP A 92 -4.96 -36.00 5.74
CA ASP A 92 -4.91 -35.80 7.20
C ASP A 92 -3.69 -34.99 7.69
N GLY A 93 -3.04 -34.28 6.77
CA GLY A 93 -1.83 -33.48 6.99
C GLY A 93 -2.12 -32.04 7.42
N HIS A 94 -1.06 -31.36 7.81
CA HIS A 94 -1.05 -30.00 8.37
C HIS A 94 0.10 -29.15 7.81
N GLU A 95 0.66 -29.52 6.64
CA GLU A 95 1.78 -28.84 6.02
C GLU A 95 1.45 -27.38 5.67
N PHE A 96 0.21 -27.14 5.27
CA PHE A 96 -0.34 -25.81 5.01
C PHE A 96 -1.54 -25.58 5.91
N GLN A 97 -1.44 -24.56 6.76
CA GLN A 97 -2.49 -24.17 7.68
C GLN A 97 -2.73 -22.68 7.57
N VAL A 98 -3.97 -22.29 7.80
CA VAL A 98 -4.36 -20.89 7.98
C VAL A 98 -4.90 -20.69 9.39
N GLU A 99 -4.67 -19.51 9.95
CA GLU A 99 -5.47 -19.01 11.05
C GLU A 99 -6.54 -18.08 10.48
N ILE A 100 -7.79 -18.30 10.87
CA ILE A 100 -8.94 -17.50 10.44
C ILE A 100 -9.44 -16.73 11.65
N GLU A 101 -9.63 -15.42 11.51
CA GLU A 101 -10.29 -14.57 12.51
C GLU A 101 -11.65 -14.07 11.99
N TYR A 102 -12.69 -14.24 12.82
CA TYR A 102 -14.03 -13.73 12.57
C TYR A 102 -14.69 -13.25 13.86
N ASN A 103 -15.10 -11.98 13.91
CA ASN A 103 -15.80 -11.38 15.06
C ASN A 103 -15.10 -11.63 16.43
N GLY A 104 -13.77 -11.55 16.44
CA GLY A 104 -12.94 -11.77 17.65
C GLY A 104 -12.76 -13.23 18.06
N ARG A 105 -13.24 -14.18 17.26
CA ARG A 105 -12.94 -15.62 17.38
C ARG A 105 -11.88 -16.01 16.38
N THR A 106 -11.05 -16.98 16.73
CA THR A 106 -10.04 -17.54 15.85
C THR A 106 -10.14 -19.05 15.74
N ALA A 107 -9.77 -19.59 14.59
CA ALA A 107 -9.64 -21.02 14.35
C ALA A 107 -8.43 -21.29 13.44
N VAL A 108 -7.66 -22.34 13.72
CA VAL A 108 -6.57 -22.80 12.86
C VAL A 108 -7.04 -24.06 12.14
N ALA A 109 -6.88 -24.09 10.82
CA ALA A 109 -7.35 -25.20 10.00
C ALA A 109 -6.34 -25.55 8.89
N PRO A 110 -6.12 -26.86 8.61
CA PRO A 110 -5.33 -27.32 7.49
C PRO A 110 -6.06 -27.12 6.16
N VAL A 111 -5.29 -26.95 5.09
CA VAL A 111 -5.79 -26.87 3.72
C VAL A 111 -5.92 -28.29 3.17
N TRP A 112 -7.14 -28.83 3.12
CA TRP A 112 -7.39 -30.19 2.64
C TRP A 112 -8.02 -30.26 1.25
N ASP A 113 -8.56 -29.15 0.75
CA ASP A 113 -9.20 -29.09 -0.56
C ASP A 113 -8.70 -27.91 -1.41
N VAL A 114 -9.07 -27.94 -2.70
CA VAL A 114 -8.74 -26.89 -3.67
C VAL A 114 -10.04 -26.21 -4.11
N GLY A 115 -10.22 -24.97 -3.66
CA GLY A 115 -11.44 -24.20 -3.83
C GLY A 115 -11.29 -22.81 -3.22
N PRO A 116 -12.10 -21.82 -3.59
CA PRO A 116 -13.26 -21.90 -4.47
C PRO A 116 -12.88 -22.14 -5.94
N TRP A 117 -13.88 -22.40 -6.79
CA TRP A 117 -13.80 -22.85 -8.19
C TRP A 117 -12.75 -22.17 -9.10
N ASN A 118 -12.28 -20.97 -8.77
CA ASN A 118 -11.15 -20.31 -9.42
C ASN A 118 -9.81 -20.84 -8.87
N ILE A 119 -9.53 -22.13 -9.09
CA ILE A 119 -8.49 -22.92 -8.43
C ILE A 119 -7.03 -22.65 -8.85
N ASP A 120 -6.81 -21.66 -9.71
CA ASP A 120 -5.50 -21.28 -10.23
C ASP A 120 -5.20 -19.83 -9.80
N ASP A 121 -5.23 -19.65 -8.48
CA ASP A 121 -5.20 -18.34 -7.85
C ASP A 121 -4.58 -18.33 -6.44
N ASN A 122 -3.26 -18.42 -6.37
CA ASN A 122 -2.45 -18.22 -5.16
C ASN A 122 -2.39 -16.73 -4.74
N TYR A 123 -3.52 -16.15 -4.32
CA TYR A 123 -3.60 -14.70 -4.08
C TYR A 123 -2.73 -14.17 -2.94
N TRP A 124 -2.19 -15.05 -2.10
CA TRP A 124 -1.21 -14.70 -1.07
C TRP A 124 0.18 -14.45 -1.62
N ASP A 125 0.50 -14.89 -2.84
CA ASP A 125 1.80 -14.64 -3.47
C ASP A 125 1.85 -13.26 -4.15
N LEU A 126 3.06 -12.72 -4.30
CA LEU A 126 3.28 -11.44 -4.96
C LEU A 126 2.69 -11.44 -6.39
N PRO A 127 2.20 -10.30 -6.91
CA PRO A 127 1.55 -10.26 -8.22
C PRO A 127 2.43 -10.81 -9.35
N GLU A 128 3.74 -10.60 -9.28
CA GLU A 128 4.68 -11.07 -10.30
C GLU A 128 4.88 -12.60 -10.29
N GLN A 129 4.42 -13.29 -9.24
CA GLN A 129 4.58 -14.74 -9.03
C GLN A 129 3.31 -15.54 -9.30
N ARG A 130 2.15 -14.88 -9.46
CA ARG A 130 0.86 -15.53 -9.72
C ARG A 130 0.37 -15.28 -11.13
N LYS A 131 -0.55 -16.15 -11.59
CA LYS A 131 -1.18 -16.06 -12.91
C LYS A 131 -1.84 -14.70 -13.15
N TRP A 132 -2.50 -14.17 -12.13
CA TRP A 132 -3.26 -12.92 -12.20
C TRP A 132 -2.39 -11.75 -11.74
N SER A 133 -1.34 -11.44 -12.48
CA SER A 133 -0.37 -10.39 -12.12
C SER A 133 -0.91 -8.95 -12.20
N GLY A 134 -2.08 -8.77 -12.83
CA GLY A 134 -2.75 -7.48 -12.96
C GLY A 134 -3.58 -7.04 -11.74
N ILE A 135 -3.59 -7.83 -10.66
CA ILE A 135 -4.34 -7.52 -9.43
C ILE A 135 -3.41 -7.53 -8.20
N PRO A 136 -3.67 -6.68 -7.18
CA PRO A 136 -2.84 -6.63 -5.98
C PRO A 136 -2.76 -7.98 -5.23
N GLN A 137 -1.64 -8.20 -4.54
CA GLN A 137 -1.50 -9.29 -3.58
C GLN A 137 -2.62 -9.21 -2.54
N GLY A 138 -3.16 -10.37 -2.17
CA GLY A 138 -4.25 -10.46 -1.19
C GLY A 138 -5.65 -10.35 -1.76
N VAL A 139 -5.79 -9.98 -3.04
CA VAL A 139 -7.08 -9.92 -3.73
C VAL A 139 -7.28 -11.22 -4.50
N PRO A 140 -8.25 -12.08 -4.13
CA PRO A 140 -8.66 -13.21 -4.96
C PRO A 140 -9.14 -12.70 -6.32
N GLN A 141 -8.79 -13.38 -7.41
CA GLN A 141 -9.25 -13.00 -8.74
C GLN A 141 -10.78 -13.06 -8.84
N ALA A 142 -11.43 -14.01 -8.16
CA ALA A 142 -12.89 -14.06 -8.06
C ALA A 142 -13.45 -12.78 -7.40
N ALA A 143 -12.80 -12.28 -6.36
CA ALA A 143 -13.20 -11.01 -5.74
C ALA A 143 -13.04 -9.83 -6.71
N ALA A 144 -11.95 -9.78 -7.47
CA ALA A 144 -11.76 -8.74 -8.49
C ALA A 144 -12.82 -8.83 -9.59
N ALA A 145 -13.05 -10.02 -10.15
CA ALA A 145 -14.07 -10.27 -11.17
C ALA A 145 -15.48 -9.86 -10.70
N PHE A 146 -15.85 -10.27 -9.49
CA PHE A 146 -17.15 -9.95 -8.88
C PHE A 146 -17.34 -8.44 -8.65
N THR A 147 -16.31 -7.75 -8.16
CA THR A 147 -16.42 -6.35 -7.71
C THR A 147 -16.19 -5.33 -8.82
N ASN A 148 -15.29 -5.59 -9.75
CA ASN A 148 -14.86 -4.62 -10.76
C ASN A 148 -14.84 -5.17 -12.19
N GLY A 149 -15.35 -6.38 -12.40
CA GLY A 149 -15.43 -6.99 -13.72
C GLY A 149 -14.08 -7.44 -14.27
N TYR A 150 -13.05 -7.60 -13.44
CA TYR A 150 -11.76 -8.16 -13.87
C TYR A 150 -11.97 -9.46 -14.65
N ASN A 151 -11.20 -9.65 -15.74
CA ASN A 151 -11.37 -10.79 -16.66
C ASN A 151 -12.81 -10.93 -17.19
N ASP A 152 -13.44 -9.80 -17.53
CA ASP A 152 -14.82 -9.69 -18.00
C ASP A 152 -15.87 -10.26 -17.01
N GLY A 153 -15.55 -10.24 -15.72
CA GLY A 153 -16.37 -10.86 -14.67
C GLY A 153 -16.30 -12.38 -14.65
N LEU A 154 -15.32 -12.97 -15.35
CA LEU A 154 -15.17 -14.42 -15.49
C LEU A 154 -14.03 -14.97 -14.62
N ASP A 155 -14.14 -16.23 -14.21
CA ASP A 155 -13.06 -16.97 -13.54
C ASP A 155 -12.01 -17.49 -14.54
N GLY A 156 -10.98 -18.17 -14.03
CA GLY A 156 -9.92 -18.78 -14.84
C GLY A 156 -10.37 -19.85 -15.83
N SER A 157 -11.63 -20.30 -15.77
CA SER A 157 -12.26 -21.25 -16.69
C SER A 157 -13.28 -20.59 -17.63
N GLY A 158 -13.43 -19.26 -17.58
CA GLY A 158 -14.37 -18.51 -18.42
C GLY A 158 -15.82 -18.55 -17.94
N ARG A 159 -16.09 -18.93 -16.69
CA ARG A 159 -17.42 -18.91 -16.09
C ARG A 159 -17.68 -17.58 -15.40
N GLU A 160 -18.91 -17.09 -15.43
CA GLU A 160 -19.30 -15.87 -14.72
C GLU A 160 -19.15 -16.06 -13.20
N VAL A 161 -18.45 -15.13 -12.56
CA VAL A 161 -18.21 -15.14 -11.12
C VAL A 161 -19.44 -14.62 -10.39
N GLN A 162 -20.05 -15.48 -9.58
CA GLN A 162 -21.26 -15.17 -8.81
C GLN A 162 -20.97 -14.77 -7.35
N SER A 163 -19.72 -14.88 -6.91
CA SER A 163 -19.32 -14.61 -5.53
C SER A 163 -17.85 -14.17 -5.46
N PRO A 164 -17.48 -13.26 -4.54
CA PRO A 164 -16.10 -12.84 -4.34
C PRO A 164 -15.27 -13.81 -3.47
N ALA A 165 -15.72 -15.05 -3.27
CA ALA A 165 -15.10 -15.98 -2.34
C ALA A 165 -13.63 -16.26 -2.67
N GLY A 166 -12.79 -16.18 -1.64
CA GLY A 166 -11.37 -16.52 -1.70
C GLY A 166 -10.97 -17.73 -0.84
N ILE A 167 -11.92 -18.28 -0.09
CA ILE A 167 -11.72 -19.44 0.79
C ILE A 167 -13.06 -20.12 1.00
N ASP A 168 -13.06 -21.46 1.01
CA ASP A 168 -14.17 -22.25 1.53
C ASP A 168 -13.76 -22.87 2.87
N ILE A 169 -14.65 -22.84 3.86
CA ILE A 169 -14.38 -23.25 5.23
C ILE A 169 -15.22 -24.51 5.54
N GLY A 170 -14.54 -25.57 5.99
CA GLY A 170 -15.17 -26.81 6.44
C GLY A 170 -16.11 -26.60 7.62
N ASP A 171 -17.13 -27.45 7.73
CA ASP A 171 -18.26 -27.26 8.65
C ASP A 171 -17.86 -27.09 10.13
N GLY A 172 -16.88 -27.87 10.61
CA GLY A 172 -16.36 -27.76 11.98
C GLY A 172 -15.66 -26.42 12.22
N THR A 173 -14.77 -26.00 11.32
CA THR A 173 -14.09 -24.69 11.39
C THR A 173 -15.10 -23.54 11.33
N PHE A 174 -16.12 -23.64 10.46
CA PHE A 174 -17.17 -22.63 10.31
C PHE A 174 -17.96 -22.46 11.60
N TYR A 175 -18.26 -23.58 12.28
CA TYR A 175 -18.90 -23.60 13.59
C TYR A 175 -18.03 -23.01 14.70
N ASP A 176 -16.74 -23.34 14.75
CA ASP A 176 -15.79 -22.81 15.74
C ASP A 176 -15.73 -21.27 15.70
N LEU A 177 -15.68 -20.73 14.48
CA LEU A 177 -15.71 -19.29 14.22
C LEU A 177 -17.05 -18.64 14.56
N GLY A 178 -18.10 -19.43 14.83
CA GLY A 178 -19.45 -18.94 15.10
C GLY A 178 -20.11 -18.29 13.88
N MET A 179 -19.67 -18.66 12.67
CA MET A 179 -20.25 -18.15 11.44
C MET A 179 -21.62 -18.80 11.20
N THR A 180 -22.59 -18.01 10.76
CA THR A 180 -23.95 -18.50 10.40
C THR A 180 -24.31 -18.26 8.94
N ALA A 181 -23.49 -17.48 8.24
CA ALA A 181 -23.61 -17.15 6.83
C ALA A 181 -22.22 -16.83 6.27
N SER A 182 -22.10 -16.85 4.96
CA SER A 182 -20.88 -16.41 4.28
C SER A 182 -20.62 -14.94 4.55
N ASP A 183 -19.37 -14.62 4.88
CA ASP A 183 -18.98 -13.29 5.31
C ASP A 183 -17.47 -13.10 5.11
N TRP A 184 -17.00 -11.87 5.30
CA TRP A 184 -15.58 -11.54 5.28
C TRP A 184 -14.89 -12.01 6.56
N VAL A 185 -13.76 -12.69 6.39
CA VAL A 185 -12.87 -13.15 7.46
C VAL A 185 -11.44 -12.66 7.20
N ASN A 186 -10.63 -12.54 8.25
CA ASN A 186 -9.19 -12.34 8.09
C ASN A 186 -8.50 -13.71 8.09
N VAL A 187 -7.63 -13.96 7.12
CA VAL A 187 -6.92 -15.24 6.96
C VAL A 187 -5.43 -14.99 6.99
N THR A 188 -4.77 -15.58 7.97
CA THR A 188 -3.32 -15.56 8.16
C THR A 188 -2.71 -16.83 7.58
N PHE A 189 -1.80 -16.70 6.63
CA PHE A 189 -1.20 -17.82 5.91
C PHE A 189 0.04 -18.32 6.68
N LEU A 190 -0.08 -19.43 7.42
CA LEU A 190 0.92 -19.80 8.42
C LEU A 190 2.24 -20.31 7.83
N TRP A 191 2.31 -20.55 6.52
CA TRP A 191 3.55 -20.93 5.82
C TRP A 191 4.29 -19.74 5.19
N THR A 192 3.64 -18.58 5.06
CA THR A 192 4.26 -17.39 4.44
C THR A 192 5.07 -16.65 5.49
N HIS A 193 6.22 -17.20 5.86
CA HIS A 193 7.09 -16.56 6.84
C HIS A 193 7.90 -15.45 6.17
N GLN A 194 7.63 -14.20 6.54
CA GLN A 194 8.51 -13.07 6.24
C GLN A 194 9.36 -12.79 7.47
N SER A 195 10.67 -12.92 7.35
CA SER A 195 11.62 -12.60 8.42
C SER A 195 12.17 -11.19 8.22
N ILE A 196 11.90 -10.31 9.17
CA ILE A 196 12.65 -9.06 9.29
C ILE A 196 13.59 -9.21 10.48
N GLU A 197 14.88 -9.31 10.18
CA GLU A 197 15.92 -9.48 11.20
C GLU A 197 16.06 -8.23 12.08
N GLN A 198 15.88 -7.04 11.47
CA GLN A 198 15.97 -5.77 12.17
C GLN A 198 15.19 -4.68 11.42
N LEU A 199 14.33 -3.95 12.13
CA LEU A 199 13.70 -2.74 11.61
C LEU A 199 14.71 -1.57 11.72
N PRO A 200 14.76 -0.66 10.72
CA PRO A 200 15.56 0.54 10.82
C PRO A 200 15.05 1.40 11.99
N PRO A 201 15.93 2.22 12.59
CA PRO A 201 15.52 3.17 13.62
C PRO A 201 14.42 4.08 13.07
N LEU A 202 13.54 4.52 13.97
CA LEU A 202 12.54 5.51 13.62
C LEU A 202 13.23 6.85 13.29
N PRO A 203 12.66 7.68 12.40
CA PRO A 203 13.27 8.94 12.05
C PRO A 203 13.30 9.88 13.27
N ALA A 204 14.33 10.71 13.37
CA ALA A 204 14.47 11.65 14.47
C ALA A 204 13.25 12.59 14.57
N GLY A 205 12.69 12.74 15.77
CA GLY A 205 11.45 13.48 16.04
C GLY A 205 10.15 12.69 15.81
N TYR A 206 10.26 11.41 15.46
CA TYR A 206 9.16 10.49 15.20
C TYR A 206 9.33 9.15 15.93
N GLU A 207 9.99 9.15 17.09
CA GLU A 207 10.34 7.96 17.85
C GLU A 207 9.13 7.23 18.47
N ASP A 208 7.95 7.84 18.43
CA ASP A 208 6.71 7.36 19.04
C ASP A 208 5.64 6.97 18.02
N ILE A 209 5.97 6.95 16.72
CA ILE A 209 5.03 6.53 15.69
C ILE A 209 4.78 5.01 15.77
N PRO A 210 3.54 4.55 15.55
CA PRO A 210 3.24 3.12 15.55
C PRO A 210 3.89 2.40 14.37
N THR A 211 4.00 1.08 14.49
CA THR A 211 4.42 0.20 13.38
C THR A 211 3.25 -0.67 12.98
N SER A 212 2.94 -0.70 11.68
CA SER A 212 1.94 -1.61 11.10
C SER A 212 2.64 -2.55 10.14
N PHE A 213 2.47 -3.84 10.34
CA PHE A 213 2.92 -4.86 9.40
C PHE A 213 1.90 -5.03 8.27
N PHE A 214 2.35 -5.59 7.15
CA PHE A 214 1.49 -5.89 6.03
C PHE A 214 0.33 -6.80 6.45
N GLY A 215 -0.88 -6.45 6.01
CA GLY A 215 -2.11 -7.14 6.42
C GLY A 215 -2.66 -6.70 7.79
N GLN A 216 -1.91 -5.93 8.58
CA GLN A 216 -2.43 -5.34 9.82
C GLN A 216 -3.17 -4.04 9.55
N ARG A 217 -4.20 -3.79 10.38
CA ARG A 217 -4.98 -2.55 10.34
C ARG A 217 -4.09 -1.33 10.66
N PRO A 218 -3.99 -0.34 9.75
CA PRO A 218 -3.30 0.93 10.00
C PRO A 218 -3.90 1.69 11.19
N PRO A 219 -3.19 2.69 11.76
CA PRO A 219 -3.67 3.47 12.90
C PRO A 219 -4.77 4.46 12.50
N LEU A 220 -5.95 3.92 12.20
CA LEU A 220 -7.19 4.61 11.78
C LEU A 220 -8.01 5.12 12.97
N ASP A 221 -7.64 4.76 14.20
CA ASP A 221 -8.35 5.21 15.39
C ASP A 221 -8.04 6.67 15.68
N ARG A 222 -9.06 7.44 16.08
CA ARG A 222 -8.90 8.86 16.41
C ARG A 222 -7.92 9.02 17.57
N ALA A 223 -6.99 9.95 17.43
CA ALA A 223 -5.97 10.26 18.43
C ALA A 223 -6.25 11.59 19.12
N ALA A 224 -5.62 11.78 20.29
CA ALA A 224 -5.56 13.09 20.93
C ALA A 224 -4.59 14.01 20.17
N PRO A 225 -4.76 15.34 20.23
CA PRO A 225 -3.81 16.28 19.66
C PRO A 225 -2.39 16.07 20.22
N LYS A 226 -1.39 16.06 19.34
CA LYS A 226 0.01 15.82 19.66
C LYS A 226 0.87 17.07 19.49
N GLU A 227 1.77 17.32 20.43
CA GLU A 227 2.74 18.42 20.34
C GLU A 227 3.69 18.21 19.15
N GLY A 228 3.95 19.27 18.37
CA GLY A 228 4.78 19.21 17.16
C GLY A 228 4.04 18.76 15.89
N TYR A 229 2.73 18.51 15.98
CA TYR A 229 1.87 18.08 14.87
C TYR A 229 0.72 19.08 14.69
N THR A 230 0.10 19.06 13.51
CA THR A 230 -1.19 19.73 13.29
C THR A 230 -2.31 18.71 13.42
N TYR A 231 -3.25 18.99 14.33
CA TYR A 231 -4.41 18.14 14.56
C TYR A 231 -5.58 18.54 13.65
N PHE A 232 -6.17 17.56 12.97
CA PHE A 232 -7.35 17.71 12.13
C PHE A 232 -8.58 17.24 12.91
N PRO A 233 -9.40 18.13 13.50
CA PRO A 233 -10.53 17.74 14.34
C PRO A 233 -11.64 17.00 13.56
N GLU A 234 -11.74 17.23 12.25
CA GLU A 234 -12.71 16.59 11.37
C GLU A 234 -12.54 15.07 11.37
N THR A 235 -11.30 14.60 11.27
CA THR A 235 -10.98 13.16 11.23
C THR A 235 -10.45 12.64 12.56
N GLY A 236 -9.83 13.51 13.36
CA GLY A 236 -9.24 13.17 14.65
C GLY A 236 -7.80 12.68 14.52
N HIS A 237 -7.05 13.14 13.52
CA HIS A 237 -5.69 12.69 13.24
C HIS A 237 -4.65 13.81 13.27
N ASN A 238 -3.41 13.44 13.59
CA ASN A 238 -2.26 14.36 13.65
C ASN A 238 -1.39 14.23 12.40
N VAL A 239 -1.04 15.36 11.78
CA VAL A 239 -0.15 15.41 10.60
C VAL A 239 1.18 16.09 10.98
N PRO A 240 2.33 15.47 10.73
CA PRO A 240 3.63 16.06 11.03
C PRO A 240 3.99 17.17 10.05
N GLY A 241 4.80 18.13 10.51
CA GLY A 241 5.16 19.35 9.75
C GLY A 241 5.57 19.10 8.28
N PRO A 242 6.55 18.21 7.99
CA PRO A 242 6.96 17.94 6.61
C PRO A 242 5.83 17.42 5.71
N ILE A 243 4.94 16.56 6.23
CA ILE A 243 3.79 16.06 5.47
C ILE A 243 2.76 17.18 5.29
N LEU A 244 2.54 17.99 6.32
CA LEU A 244 1.61 19.11 6.28
C LEU A 244 2.03 20.17 5.25
N GLU A 245 3.33 20.47 5.12
CA GLU A 245 3.86 21.39 4.10
C GLU A 245 3.57 20.88 2.69
N TYR A 246 3.73 19.58 2.46
CA TYR A 246 3.36 18.95 1.20
C TYR A 246 1.85 19.00 0.97
N TRP A 247 1.07 18.77 2.03
CA TRP A 247 -0.38 18.84 2.00
C TRP A 247 -0.89 20.22 1.61
N TYR A 248 -0.33 21.29 2.18
CA TYR A 248 -0.68 22.67 1.79
C TYR A 248 -0.32 23.00 0.34
N ARG A 249 0.73 22.38 -0.21
CA ARG A 249 1.16 22.60 -1.59
C ARG A 249 0.20 21.98 -2.61
N LEU A 250 -0.21 20.74 -2.39
CA LEU A 250 -1.12 20.04 -3.31
C LEU A 250 -2.60 20.32 -3.03
N GLY A 251 -2.93 20.65 -1.78
CA GLY A 251 -4.27 21.00 -1.35
C GLY A 251 -5.18 19.80 -1.09
N TRP A 252 -6.23 20.07 -0.32
CA TRP A 252 -7.22 19.08 0.11
C TRP A 252 -7.95 18.39 -1.05
N ARG A 253 -8.11 19.04 -2.20
CA ARG A 253 -8.81 18.45 -3.36
C ARG A 253 -8.05 17.25 -3.93
N ASN A 254 -6.72 17.33 -3.94
CA ASN A 254 -5.84 16.28 -4.47
C ASN A 254 -5.56 15.19 -3.43
N LEU A 255 -5.40 15.54 -2.16
CA LEU A 255 -4.96 14.59 -1.12
C LEU A 255 -6.11 14.11 -0.22
N GLY A 256 -7.10 14.94 0.04
CA GLY A 256 -8.12 14.74 1.06
C GLY A 256 -7.63 15.00 2.48
N LEU A 257 -8.48 14.69 3.46
CA LEU A 257 -8.14 14.79 4.89
C LEU A 257 -7.29 13.58 5.34
N PRO A 258 -6.47 13.70 6.40
CA PRO A 258 -5.75 12.55 6.96
C PRO A 258 -6.73 11.56 7.58
N ILE A 259 -6.55 10.27 7.30
CA ILE A 259 -7.38 9.18 7.83
C ILE A 259 -6.61 8.21 8.73
N THR A 260 -5.29 8.39 8.87
CA THR A 260 -4.47 7.67 9.85
C THR A 260 -3.56 8.63 10.60
N GLU A 261 -3.00 8.20 11.73
CA GLU A 261 -1.75 8.78 12.24
C GLU A 261 -0.59 8.54 11.25
N PHE A 262 0.53 9.25 11.41
CA PHE A 262 1.79 8.96 10.73
C PHE A 262 2.45 7.72 11.35
N PHE A 263 2.89 6.75 10.54
CA PHE A 263 3.35 5.44 11.03
C PHE A 263 4.44 4.80 10.17
N ARG A 264 5.14 3.83 10.76
CA ARG A 264 6.07 2.93 10.05
C ARG A 264 5.28 1.77 9.47
N GLU A 265 5.23 1.67 8.15
CA GLU A 265 4.63 0.56 7.43
C GLU A 265 5.70 -0.43 7.00
N VAL A 266 5.43 -1.71 7.23
CA VAL A 266 6.22 -2.82 6.70
C VAL A 266 5.40 -3.52 5.62
N GLN A 267 5.88 -3.52 4.38
CA GLN A 267 5.21 -4.18 3.26
C GLN A 267 5.52 -5.68 3.19
N SER A 268 4.74 -6.42 2.40
CA SER A 268 4.86 -7.87 2.22
C SER A 268 6.20 -8.33 1.66
N ASP A 269 6.89 -7.46 0.92
CA ASP A 269 8.23 -7.69 0.37
C ASP A 269 9.36 -7.24 1.32
N GLY A 270 9.02 -6.88 2.56
CA GLY A 270 9.96 -6.41 3.57
C GLY A 270 10.40 -4.95 3.40
N ARG A 271 9.92 -4.22 2.39
CA ARG A 271 10.18 -2.78 2.30
C ARG A 271 9.55 -2.04 3.47
N ILE A 272 10.28 -1.08 4.00
CA ILE A 272 9.87 -0.28 5.16
C ILE A 272 9.66 1.14 4.71
N ARG A 273 8.48 1.70 5.00
CA ARG A 273 8.09 3.06 4.64
C ARG A 273 7.62 3.80 5.87
N PHE A 274 7.76 5.13 5.84
CA PHE A 274 7.12 6.01 6.82
C PHE A 274 6.03 6.76 6.10
N VAL A 275 4.78 6.47 6.44
CA VAL A 275 3.63 6.88 5.63
C VAL A 275 2.54 7.49 6.48
N GLN A 276 1.72 8.33 5.85
CA GLN A 276 0.42 8.72 6.37
C GLN A 276 -0.63 8.62 5.27
N TYR A 277 -1.79 8.08 5.61
CA TYR A 277 -2.88 7.87 4.67
C TYR A 277 -3.81 9.08 4.73
N PHE A 278 -4.12 9.61 3.56
CA PHE A 278 -5.15 10.63 3.35
C PHE A 278 -6.26 10.02 2.51
N GLU A 279 -7.44 10.65 2.45
CA GLU A 279 -8.60 10.06 1.76
C GLU A 279 -8.33 9.65 0.31
N ARG A 280 -7.43 10.36 -0.38
CA ARG A 280 -7.15 10.18 -1.82
C ARG A 280 -5.72 9.73 -2.14
N SER A 281 -4.80 9.84 -1.19
CA SER A 281 -3.38 9.55 -1.43
C SER A 281 -2.69 9.00 -0.18
N ILE A 282 -1.70 8.14 -0.38
CA ILE A 282 -0.76 7.70 0.64
C ILE A 282 0.52 8.49 0.43
N LEU A 283 0.91 9.29 1.44
CA LEU A 283 2.13 10.07 1.41
C LEU A 283 3.25 9.35 2.16
N GLN A 284 4.34 9.07 1.46
CA GLN A 284 5.57 8.54 2.02
C GLN A 284 6.55 9.66 2.34
N TYR A 285 6.94 9.73 3.61
CA TYR A 285 8.08 10.49 4.08
C TYR A 285 9.37 9.68 3.94
N VAL A 286 10.35 10.26 3.27
CA VAL A 286 11.72 9.73 3.25
C VAL A 286 12.61 10.69 4.05
N PRO A 287 13.13 10.26 5.21
CA PRO A 287 14.02 11.06 6.03
C PRO A 287 15.26 11.50 5.23
N PRO A 288 15.78 12.71 5.47
CA PRO A 288 16.97 13.20 4.78
C PRO A 288 18.21 12.47 5.30
N GLU A 289 18.80 11.60 4.49
CA GLU A 289 20.12 11.02 4.80
C GLU A 289 21.27 11.98 4.41
N ASP A 290 21.16 12.72 3.29
CA ASP A 290 22.15 13.74 2.85
C ASP A 290 21.58 14.84 1.90
N GLY A 291 20.26 14.89 1.77
CA GLY A 291 19.51 15.87 0.99
C GLY A 291 18.12 15.95 1.60
N GLY A 292 17.53 17.16 1.65
CA GLY A 292 16.30 17.44 2.39
C GLY A 292 15.17 16.42 2.18
N PRO A 293 14.19 16.37 3.10
CA PRO A 293 13.18 15.32 3.12
C PRO A 293 12.47 15.19 1.78
N ALA A 294 12.33 13.96 1.29
CA ALA A 294 11.58 13.68 0.08
C ALA A 294 10.18 13.17 0.43
N MET A 295 9.19 13.63 -0.35
CA MET A 295 7.79 13.20 -0.24
C MET A 295 7.38 12.53 -1.54
N TYR A 296 6.80 11.34 -1.42
CA TYR A 296 6.26 10.58 -2.54
C TYR A 296 4.79 10.29 -2.31
N SER A 297 3.98 10.38 -3.36
CA SER A 297 2.62 9.86 -3.37
C SER A 297 2.62 8.49 -4.04
N ASP A 298 2.01 7.52 -3.37
CA ASP A 298 1.81 6.18 -3.89
C ASP A 298 0.95 6.18 -5.16
N LEU A 299 1.13 5.14 -5.97
CA LEU A 299 0.37 4.90 -7.19
C LEU A 299 -0.96 4.19 -6.90
N VAL A 300 -1.78 4.82 -6.05
CA VAL A 300 -3.03 4.23 -5.54
C VAL A 300 -4.08 3.94 -6.63
N GLY A 301 -3.94 4.51 -7.82
CA GLY A 301 -4.86 4.25 -8.93
C GLY A 301 -4.76 2.85 -9.52
N TYR A 302 -3.63 2.16 -9.35
CA TYR A 302 -3.53 0.75 -9.78
C TYR A 302 -4.45 -0.18 -8.98
N SER A 303 -4.85 0.24 -7.77
CA SER A 303 -5.82 -0.50 -6.96
C SER A 303 -7.27 -0.07 -7.22
N ALA A 304 -7.50 0.94 -8.07
CA ALA A 304 -8.85 1.41 -8.38
C ALA A 304 -9.57 0.47 -9.35
N ALA A 305 -10.84 0.18 -9.03
CA ALA A 305 -11.74 -0.57 -9.90
C ALA A 305 -11.93 0.14 -11.25
N ALA A 306 -11.79 -0.62 -12.33
CA ALA A 306 -12.08 -0.20 -13.70
C ALA A 306 -12.33 -1.44 -14.56
N PRO A 307 -13.23 -1.37 -15.56
CA PRO A 307 -13.50 -2.50 -16.44
C PRO A 307 -12.25 -2.86 -17.27
N PRO A 308 -12.03 -4.15 -17.60
CA PRO A 308 -10.89 -4.59 -18.41
C PRO A 308 -10.77 -3.86 -19.74
N SER A 309 -11.91 -3.55 -20.38
CA SER A 309 -11.94 -2.78 -21.63
C SER A 309 -11.35 -1.38 -21.49
N ALA A 310 -11.49 -0.73 -20.33
CA ALA A 310 -10.87 0.56 -20.06
C ALA A 310 -9.39 0.42 -19.73
N ARG A 311 -8.98 -0.69 -19.11
CA ARG A 311 -7.56 -1.01 -18.83
C ARG A 311 -6.79 -1.47 -20.08
N ALA A 312 -7.49 -1.83 -21.15
CA ALA A 312 -6.86 -2.28 -22.39
C ALA A 312 -6.12 -1.12 -23.08
N PRO A 313 -4.89 -1.34 -23.56
CA PRO A 313 -4.16 -0.35 -24.35
C PRO A 313 -4.95 0.11 -25.58
N VAL A 314 -4.86 1.39 -25.91
CA VAL A 314 -5.38 1.93 -27.18
C VAL A 314 -4.26 2.03 -28.22
N GLY A 315 -4.64 1.97 -29.49
CA GLY A 315 -3.72 2.20 -30.60
C GLY A 315 -3.14 3.62 -30.55
N PRO A 316 -1.86 3.82 -30.92
CA PRO A 316 -1.24 5.13 -30.89
C PRO A 316 -1.93 6.10 -31.86
N PHE A 317 -2.07 7.36 -31.44
CA PHE A 317 -2.56 8.44 -32.28
C PHE A 317 -1.81 9.75 -32.00
N GLU A 318 -1.83 10.65 -32.97
CA GLU A 318 -1.21 11.97 -32.85
C GLU A 318 -1.97 12.84 -31.84
N SER A 319 -1.25 13.34 -30.84
CA SER A 319 -1.85 14.23 -29.84
C SER A 319 -2.29 15.54 -30.47
N SER A 320 -3.41 16.08 -30.00
CA SER A 320 -4.02 17.33 -30.44
C SER A 320 -4.30 18.24 -29.24
N ASN A 321 -4.93 19.40 -29.49
CA ASN A 321 -5.35 20.28 -28.40
C ASN A 321 -6.32 19.59 -27.45
N ASP A 322 -7.20 18.71 -27.95
CA ASP A 322 -8.28 18.11 -27.16
C ASP A 322 -7.96 16.69 -26.66
N HIS A 323 -7.11 15.97 -27.37
CA HIS A 323 -6.80 14.55 -27.14
C HIS A 323 -5.30 14.33 -27.00
N TRP A 324 -4.85 13.79 -25.87
CA TRP A 324 -3.45 13.42 -25.67
C TRP A 324 -3.30 11.90 -25.61
N TYR A 325 -2.25 11.39 -26.25
CA TYR A 325 -1.85 9.98 -26.18
C TYR A 325 -0.56 9.86 -25.37
N PHE A 326 -0.56 8.94 -24.40
CA PHE A 326 0.59 8.67 -23.56
C PHE A 326 1.24 7.34 -23.95
N PRO A 327 2.37 7.34 -24.69
CA PRO A 327 3.02 6.09 -25.09
C PRO A 327 3.56 5.27 -23.91
N GLN A 328 3.75 5.89 -22.74
CA GLN A 328 4.24 5.23 -21.51
C GLN A 328 3.27 4.19 -20.98
N THR A 329 1.96 4.47 -21.06
CA THR A 329 0.90 3.61 -20.55
C THR A 329 -0.05 3.13 -21.65
N GLN A 330 0.13 3.63 -22.88
CA GLN A 330 -0.73 3.35 -24.04
C GLN A 330 -2.20 3.72 -23.81
N HIS A 331 -2.41 4.84 -23.12
CA HIS A 331 -3.73 5.38 -22.81
C HIS A 331 -3.90 6.82 -23.27
N SER A 332 -5.15 7.25 -23.42
CA SER A 332 -5.50 8.61 -23.82
C SER A 332 -5.93 9.50 -22.64
N LEU A 333 -5.92 10.82 -22.83
CA LEU A 333 -6.51 11.79 -21.92
C LEU A 333 -7.18 12.89 -22.72
N ASN A 334 -8.49 13.07 -22.52
CA ASN A 334 -9.32 13.84 -23.41
C ASN A 334 -10.08 14.97 -22.67
N PHE A 335 -10.42 16.02 -23.39
CA PHE A 335 -11.38 17.06 -23.01
C PHE A 335 -11.31 17.53 -21.53
N GLY A 336 -12.38 17.33 -20.76
CA GLY A 336 -12.56 17.82 -19.41
C GLY A 336 -11.56 17.22 -18.41
N PHE A 337 -11.33 15.91 -18.47
CA PHE A 337 -10.32 15.28 -17.63
C PHE A 337 -8.90 15.73 -17.97
N LYS A 338 -8.60 16.00 -19.24
CA LYS A 338 -7.33 16.64 -19.62
C LYS A 338 -7.18 18.02 -18.98
N GLN A 339 -8.22 18.85 -19.04
CA GLN A 339 -8.18 20.19 -18.46
C GLN A 339 -8.04 20.14 -16.93
N GLU A 340 -8.77 19.24 -16.27
CA GLU A 340 -8.68 19.01 -14.83
C GLU A 340 -7.27 18.58 -14.42
N TRP A 341 -6.68 17.63 -15.16
CA TRP A 341 -5.32 17.14 -14.92
C TRP A 341 -4.29 18.26 -15.03
N ILE A 342 -4.35 19.07 -16.10
CA ILE A 342 -3.45 20.22 -16.30
C ILE A 342 -3.59 21.23 -15.16
N ASN A 343 -4.82 21.55 -14.78
CA ASN A 343 -5.10 22.61 -13.80
C ASN A 343 -4.70 22.25 -12.37
N HIS A 344 -4.59 20.96 -12.04
CA HIS A 344 -4.36 20.50 -10.67
C HIS A 344 -3.01 19.82 -10.46
N GLY A 345 -2.04 20.11 -11.33
CA GLY A 345 -0.63 19.75 -11.13
C GLY A 345 -0.10 18.65 -12.05
N GLY A 346 -0.95 18.12 -12.93
CA GLY A 346 -0.58 17.22 -14.02
C GLY A 346 0.22 16.01 -13.58
N LEU A 347 1.29 15.71 -14.33
CA LEU A 347 2.05 14.46 -14.19
C LEU A 347 2.63 14.29 -12.78
N ALA A 348 3.09 15.38 -12.18
CA ALA A 348 3.68 15.36 -10.84
C ALA A 348 2.66 15.02 -9.75
N THR A 349 1.36 15.28 -9.99
CA THR A 349 0.29 15.05 -9.00
C THR A 349 -0.44 13.74 -9.27
N PHE A 350 -0.87 13.51 -10.51
CA PHE A 350 -1.76 12.39 -10.84
C PHE A 350 -1.04 11.22 -11.53
N GLY A 351 0.13 11.45 -12.10
CA GLY A 351 0.78 10.48 -12.97
C GLY A 351 0.10 10.34 -14.34
N TYR A 352 0.45 9.27 -15.05
CA TYR A 352 -0.12 8.93 -16.36
C TYR A 352 -1.55 8.37 -16.24
N PRO A 353 -2.41 8.51 -17.27
CA PRO A 353 -3.65 7.74 -17.35
C PRO A 353 -3.31 6.25 -17.47
N ILE A 354 -4.06 5.40 -16.76
CA ILE A 354 -3.90 3.94 -16.75
C ILE A 354 -5.21 3.21 -17.09
N THR A 355 -6.20 3.98 -17.55
CA THR A 355 -7.43 3.51 -18.20
C THR A 355 -7.84 4.53 -19.26
N GLU A 356 -8.69 4.11 -20.20
CA GLU A 356 -9.59 5.01 -20.92
C GLU A 356 -10.73 5.49 -20.00
N GLU A 357 -11.52 6.47 -20.48
CA GLU A 357 -12.75 6.88 -19.81
C GLU A 357 -13.79 5.74 -19.84
N PHE A 358 -14.47 5.51 -18.71
CA PHE A 358 -15.50 4.50 -18.60
C PHE A 358 -16.69 4.99 -17.78
N SER A 359 -17.88 4.42 -18.03
CA SER A 359 -19.08 4.72 -17.26
C SER A 359 -19.13 3.87 -16.00
N GLY A 360 -19.58 4.46 -14.90
CA GLY A 360 -19.85 3.77 -13.64
C GLY A 360 -21.21 4.17 -13.07
N VAL A 361 -21.70 3.35 -12.14
CA VAL A 361 -22.91 3.62 -11.38
C VAL A 361 -22.61 3.37 -9.91
N THR A 362 -22.94 4.34 -9.07
CA THR A 362 -22.83 4.25 -7.61
C THR A 362 -23.88 3.31 -7.04
N ALA A 363 -23.70 2.86 -5.79
CA ALA A 363 -24.66 1.98 -5.12
C ALA A 363 -26.08 2.59 -4.99
N ASP A 364 -26.20 3.92 -4.95
CA ASP A 364 -27.45 4.67 -4.94
C ASP A 364 -28.01 4.95 -6.35
N GLY A 365 -27.38 4.41 -7.40
CA GLY A 365 -27.87 4.47 -8.78
C GLY A 365 -27.46 5.72 -9.57
N ARG A 366 -26.60 6.59 -9.02
CA ARG A 366 -26.10 7.77 -9.74
C ARG A 366 -25.02 7.36 -10.74
N SER A 367 -25.18 7.79 -11.99
CA SER A 367 -24.21 7.56 -13.06
C SER A 367 -23.07 8.58 -13.01
N TYR A 368 -21.87 8.14 -13.36
CA TYR A 368 -20.70 8.99 -13.55
C TYR A 368 -19.84 8.45 -14.70
N VAL A 369 -18.97 9.31 -15.24
CA VAL A 369 -17.86 8.87 -16.10
C VAL A 369 -16.59 8.97 -15.27
N ALA A 370 -15.70 7.99 -15.36
CA ALA A 370 -14.44 8.02 -14.64
C ALA A 370 -13.25 7.68 -15.54
N GLN A 371 -12.09 8.15 -15.10
CA GLN A 371 -10.81 7.74 -15.63
C GLN A 371 -9.80 7.61 -14.49
N VAL A 372 -8.99 6.56 -14.53
CA VAL A 372 -7.99 6.28 -13.51
C VAL A 372 -6.60 6.68 -14.03
N PHE A 373 -5.84 7.32 -13.15
CA PHE A 373 -4.44 7.71 -13.32
C PHE A 373 -3.59 6.94 -12.32
N GLU A 374 -2.26 6.97 -12.46
CA GLU A 374 -1.39 6.25 -11.53
C GLU A 374 -1.68 6.60 -10.05
N ARG A 375 -2.02 7.85 -9.73
CA ARG A 375 -2.22 8.34 -8.35
C ARG A 375 -3.62 8.81 -8.00
N ALA A 376 -4.58 8.76 -8.93
CA ALA A 376 -5.91 9.33 -8.71
C ALA A 376 -6.98 8.69 -9.61
N ARG A 377 -8.25 8.93 -9.29
CA ARG A 377 -9.38 8.70 -10.20
C ARG A 377 -10.15 10.01 -10.33
N PHE A 378 -10.43 10.42 -11.55
CA PHE A 378 -11.36 11.51 -11.82
C PHE A 378 -12.74 10.95 -12.08
N GLU A 379 -13.76 11.68 -11.64
CA GLU A 379 -15.17 11.34 -11.76
C GLU A 379 -15.92 12.56 -12.24
N TRP A 380 -16.51 12.47 -13.42
CA TRP A 380 -17.40 13.47 -13.98
C TRP A 380 -18.85 13.13 -13.68
N TRP A 381 -19.60 14.11 -13.18
CA TRP A 381 -20.96 13.97 -12.68
C TRP A 381 -21.96 14.74 -13.55
N PRO A 382 -22.80 14.04 -14.35
CA PRO A 382 -23.79 14.69 -15.21
C PRO A 382 -24.79 15.59 -14.46
N ASP A 383 -25.07 15.27 -13.20
CA ASP A 383 -25.97 16.03 -12.31
C ASP A 383 -25.31 17.26 -11.67
N LYS A 384 -24.01 17.48 -11.95
CA LYS A 384 -23.21 18.57 -11.36
C LYS A 384 -22.57 19.49 -12.40
N VAL A 385 -22.94 19.38 -13.67
CA VAL A 385 -22.41 20.23 -14.75
C VAL A 385 -22.54 21.72 -14.41
N GLY A 386 -21.46 22.47 -14.62
CA GLY A 386 -21.37 23.90 -14.33
C GLY A 386 -21.11 24.26 -12.87
N THR A 387 -20.91 23.26 -12.00
CA THR A 387 -20.54 23.47 -10.59
C THR A 387 -19.07 23.16 -10.35
N SER A 388 -18.55 23.54 -9.17
CA SER A 388 -17.21 23.14 -8.73
C SER A 388 -17.08 21.63 -8.46
N GLU A 389 -18.20 20.90 -8.44
CA GLU A 389 -18.25 19.45 -8.24
C GLU A 389 -18.49 18.69 -9.55
N GLU A 390 -18.41 19.36 -10.70
CA GLU A 390 -18.58 18.71 -12.01
C GLU A 390 -17.56 17.58 -12.21
N ILE A 391 -16.31 17.81 -11.82
CA ILE A 391 -15.26 16.78 -11.76
C ILE A 391 -14.75 16.68 -10.33
N THR A 392 -14.89 15.49 -9.72
CA THR A 392 -14.33 15.16 -8.40
C THR A 392 -13.17 14.20 -8.52
N HIS A 393 -12.34 14.14 -7.48
CA HIS A 393 -11.29 13.13 -7.35
C HIS A 393 -11.77 12.08 -6.35
N GLY A 394 -11.76 10.81 -6.77
CA GLY A 394 -12.25 9.68 -5.99
C GLY A 394 -11.45 9.45 -4.70
N LEU A 395 -12.11 8.91 -3.67
CA LEU A 395 -11.54 8.65 -2.35
C LEU A 395 -10.80 7.30 -2.33
N LEU A 396 -9.82 7.14 -3.23
CA LEU A 396 -9.21 5.84 -3.50
C LEU A 396 -8.65 5.15 -2.26
N VAL A 397 -8.06 5.89 -1.32
CA VAL A 397 -7.52 5.27 -0.11
C VAL A 397 -8.65 4.89 0.86
N VAL A 398 -9.71 5.69 0.97
CA VAL A 398 -10.89 5.29 1.76
C VAL A 398 -11.51 4.01 1.20
N GLU A 399 -11.62 3.91 -0.13
CA GLU A 399 -12.09 2.69 -0.80
C GLU A 399 -11.19 1.50 -0.50
N LEU A 400 -9.86 1.67 -0.55
CA LEU A 400 -8.91 0.62 -0.17
C LEU A 400 -9.10 0.18 1.27
N MET A 401 -9.28 1.12 2.21
CA MET A 401 -9.49 0.78 3.62
C MET A 401 -10.84 0.08 3.85
N ARG A 402 -11.89 0.42 3.09
CA ARG A 402 -13.19 -0.28 3.13
C ARG A 402 -13.11 -1.68 2.55
N GLN A 403 -12.43 -1.85 1.42
CA GLN A 403 -12.18 -3.16 0.81
C GLN A 403 -11.40 -4.07 1.78
N ALA A 404 -10.36 -3.51 2.42
CA ALA A 404 -9.60 -4.19 3.47
C ALA A 404 -10.40 -4.40 4.79
N GLY A 405 -11.60 -3.83 4.91
CA GLY A 405 -12.47 -4.00 6.08
C GLY A 405 -12.12 -3.18 7.31
N TRP A 406 -11.21 -2.22 7.15
CA TRP A 406 -10.76 -1.40 8.24
C TRP A 406 -11.59 -0.12 8.42
N MET A 407 -12.42 0.20 7.43
CA MET A 407 -13.40 1.29 7.46
C MET A 407 -14.78 0.80 7.02
N LYS A 408 -15.83 1.49 7.50
CA LYS A 408 -17.22 1.24 7.12
C LYS A 408 -17.69 2.15 5.99
#